data_AF-A0A8T1V262-F1
#
_entry.id   AF-A0A8T1V262-F1
#
_cell.length_a   1.000
_cell.length_b   1.000
_cell.length_c   1.000
_cell.angle_alpha   90.00
_cell.angle_beta   90.00
_cell.angle_gamma   90.00
#
_symmetry.space_group_name_H-M   'P 1'
#
loop_
_entity.id
_entity.type
_entity.pdbx_description
1 polymer ?
#
loop_
_entity_poly.entity_id
_entity_poly.type
_entity_poly.pdbx_seq_one_letter_code
_entity_poly.pdbx_strand_id
1 'polypeptide(L)'
;MFTPLRGQPTFSDKTDAICIGSGRFLRCVLVPTLRAAGSGVVVAQTRGSSFASACAKAEGKYEVDTIQKDGSVQTEVVELEAVGSLGEAEGRAAFLQLPAKLPKLKLIGFGVTEGGIVKGGPAVVDLTELLYNCFTALP
;
A
#
# COMPACT_ATOMS: atom_id res chain seq x y z
N MET A 1 -1.89 -10.30 5.49
CA MET A 1 -1.26 -10.77 4.23
C MET A 1 -1.83 -9.97 3.07
N PHE A 2 -1.11 -9.86 1.96
CA PHE A 2 -1.52 -9.14 0.75
C PHE A 2 -2.65 -9.87 -0.01
N THR A 3 -3.79 -9.98 0.64
CA THR A 3 -5.02 -10.60 0.14
C THR A 3 -6.13 -9.54 0.10
N PRO A 4 -7.09 -9.67 -0.83
CA PRO A 4 -8.21 -8.74 -0.87
C PRO A 4 -8.92 -8.67 0.49
N LEU A 5 -9.23 -7.45 0.92
CA LEU A 5 -9.95 -7.18 2.18
C LEU A 5 -11.47 -7.18 1.94
N ARG A 6 -12.26 -7.04 3.02
CA ARG A 6 -13.74 -6.99 2.97
C ARG A 6 -14.39 -8.21 2.30
N GLY A 7 -13.82 -9.40 2.52
CA GLY A 7 -14.37 -10.67 2.05
C GLY A 7 -14.33 -10.86 0.53
N GLN A 8 -13.58 -10.05 -0.21
CA GLN A 8 -13.47 -10.17 -1.66
C GLN A 8 -12.65 -11.42 -2.03
N PRO A 9 -13.10 -12.23 -3.01
CA PRO A 9 -12.36 -13.42 -3.43
C PRO A 9 -11.13 -13.08 -4.28
N THR A 10 -11.17 -11.94 -4.99
CA THR A 10 -10.13 -11.47 -5.90
C THR A 10 -9.98 -9.95 -5.82
N PHE A 11 -8.87 -9.42 -6.31
CA PHE A 11 -8.72 -7.98 -6.47
C PHE A 11 -9.70 -7.43 -7.53
N SER A 12 -10.13 -6.19 -7.35
CA SER A 12 -10.93 -5.49 -8.35
C SER A 12 -10.07 -5.12 -9.56
N ASP A 13 -10.68 -4.96 -10.74
CA ASP A 13 -10.01 -4.38 -11.91
C ASP A 13 -9.50 -2.95 -11.67
N LYS A 14 -10.04 -2.28 -10.65
CA LYS A 14 -9.57 -0.96 -10.21
C LYS A 14 -8.36 -1.04 -9.30
N THR A 15 -7.96 -2.21 -8.78
CA THR A 15 -6.77 -2.35 -7.95
C THR A 15 -5.52 -2.25 -8.82
N ASP A 16 -5.08 -1.03 -9.08
CA ASP A 16 -4.00 -0.70 -10.01
C ASP A 16 -2.84 0.08 -9.37
N ALA A 17 -2.84 0.21 -8.05
CA ALA A 17 -1.79 0.91 -7.31
C ALA A 17 -1.23 0.09 -6.14
N ILE A 18 0.10 0.06 -6.03
CA ILE A 18 0.83 -0.43 -4.85
C ILE A 18 1.57 0.75 -4.22
N CYS A 19 1.48 0.89 -2.90
CA CYS A 19 2.21 1.88 -2.12
C CYS A 19 3.19 1.18 -1.17
N ILE A 20 4.50 1.42 -1.35
CA ILE A 20 5.55 0.93 -0.46
C ILE A 20 5.85 2.01 0.59
N GLY A 21 5.64 1.66 1.85
CA GLY A 21 5.64 2.57 3.00
C GLY A 21 4.24 2.67 3.62
N SER A 22 4.19 3.12 4.87
CA SER A 22 2.92 3.34 5.59
C SER A 22 2.97 4.59 6.48
N GLY A 23 3.83 5.54 6.13
CA GLY A 23 4.01 6.81 6.84
C GLY A 23 2.77 7.70 6.77
N ARG A 24 2.76 8.77 7.57
CA ARG A 24 1.65 9.74 7.58
C ARG A 24 1.44 10.41 6.23
N PHE A 25 2.50 10.82 5.54
CA PHE A 25 2.40 11.39 4.20
C PHE A 25 1.67 10.45 3.23
N LEU A 26 2.06 9.17 3.23
CA LEU A 26 1.44 8.17 2.36
C LEU A 26 -0.05 8.00 2.68
N ARG A 27 -0.40 7.89 3.96
CA ARG A 27 -1.77 7.67 4.43
C ARG A 27 -2.67 8.89 4.29
N CYS A 28 -2.14 10.09 4.46
CA CYS A 28 -2.95 11.33 4.46
C CYS A 28 -2.95 12.04 3.11
N VAL A 29 -2.02 11.71 2.20
CA VAL A 29 -1.87 12.43 0.92
C VAL A 29 -1.93 11.46 -0.26
N LEU A 30 -0.94 10.57 -0.38
CA LEU A 30 -0.78 9.79 -1.61
C LEU A 30 -1.90 8.75 -1.79
N VAL A 31 -2.23 7.99 -0.73
CA VAL A 31 -3.32 7.01 -0.80
C VAL A 31 -4.67 7.70 -1.07
N PRO A 32 -5.09 8.76 -0.32
CA PRO A 32 -6.33 9.48 -0.65
C PRO A 32 -6.34 10.05 -2.07
N THR A 33 -5.22 10.59 -2.55
CA THR A 33 -5.12 11.11 -3.93
C THR A 33 -5.36 10.01 -4.97
N LEU A 34 -4.74 8.83 -4.78
CA LEU A 34 -4.95 7.69 -5.68
C LEU A 34 -6.40 7.18 -5.62
N ARG A 35 -6.99 7.11 -4.42
CA ARG A 35 -8.41 6.74 -4.25
C ARG A 35 -9.34 7.74 -4.95
N ALA A 36 -9.09 9.04 -4.81
CA ALA A 36 -9.84 10.09 -5.49
C ALA A 36 -9.70 10.01 -7.02
N ALA A 37 -8.55 9.55 -7.53
CA ALA A 37 -8.34 9.26 -8.94
C ALA A 37 -9.02 7.95 -9.42
N GLY A 38 -9.66 7.20 -8.53
CA GLY A 38 -10.40 5.97 -8.84
C GLY A 38 -9.59 4.68 -8.68
N SER A 39 -8.35 4.75 -8.21
CA SER A 39 -7.48 3.59 -8.00
C SER A 39 -7.81 2.83 -6.71
N GLY A 40 -7.82 1.51 -6.79
CA GLY A 40 -7.75 0.60 -5.65
C GLY A 40 -6.30 0.45 -5.20
N VAL A 41 -6.03 0.69 -3.91
CA VAL A 41 -4.66 0.81 -3.41
C VAL A 41 -4.31 -0.35 -2.48
N VAL A 42 -3.16 -0.97 -2.72
CA VAL A 42 -2.51 -1.93 -1.83
C VAL A 42 -1.36 -1.25 -1.09
N VAL A 43 -1.27 -1.41 0.23
CA VAL A 43 -0.18 -0.80 1.03
C VAL A 43 0.76 -1.86 1.60
N ALA A 44 2.06 -1.68 1.38
CA ALA A 44 3.14 -2.50 1.90
C ALA A 44 3.95 -1.73 2.96
N GLN A 45 3.73 -2.04 4.24
CA GLN A 45 4.51 -1.48 5.34
C GLN A 45 5.94 -2.04 5.31
N THR A 46 6.95 -1.17 5.18
CA THR A 46 8.34 -1.60 4.97
C THR A 46 9.00 -2.25 6.19
N ARG A 47 8.55 -1.93 7.41
CA ARG A 47 9.11 -2.44 8.67
C ARG A 47 8.04 -2.57 9.74
N GLY A 48 8.14 -3.61 10.57
CA GLY A 48 7.13 -3.93 11.59
C GLY A 48 5.75 -4.19 10.98
N SER A 49 4.74 -4.46 11.79
CA SER A 49 3.42 -4.86 11.29
C SER A 49 2.24 -4.14 11.96
N SER A 50 2.50 -3.12 12.78
CA SER A 50 1.47 -2.45 13.57
C SER A 50 0.34 -1.83 12.73
N PHE A 51 0.68 -1.03 11.70
CA PHE A 51 -0.32 -0.42 10.83
C PHE A 51 -1.03 -1.47 9.98
N ALA A 52 -0.28 -2.37 9.35
CA ALA A 52 -0.86 -3.45 8.55
C ALA A 52 -1.85 -4.30 9.37
N SER A 53 -1.50 -4.63 10.61
CA SER A 53 -2.35 -5.39 11.51
C SER A 53 -3.59 -4.62 11.94
N ALA A 54 -3.44 -3.35 12.32
CA ALA A 54 -4.56 -2.50 12.72
C ALA A 54 -5.55 -2.30 11.55
N CYS A 55 -5.02 -2.01 10.36
CA CYS A 55 -5.83 -1.78 9.17
C CYS A 55 -6.51 -3.08 8.70
N ALA A 56 -5.83 -4.23 8.74
CA ALA A 56 -6.44 -5.52 8.43
C ALA A 56 -7.59 -5.87 9.39
N LYS A 57 -7.42 -5.60 10.70
CA LYS A 57 -8.49 -5.76 11.72
C LYS A 57 -9.67 -4.83 11.46
N ALA A 58 -9.43 -3.66 10.89
CA ALA A 58 -10.45 -2.69 10.48
C ALA A 58 -10.91 -2.90 9.01
N GLU A 59 -10.73 -4.10 8.44
CA GLU A 59 -11.17 -4.43 7.08
C GLU A 59 -10.63 -3.49 5.98
N GLY A 60 -9.40 -3.00 6.17
CA GLY A 60 -8.73 -2.11 5.23
C GLY A 60 -9.06 -0.64 5.43
N LYS A 61 -9.75 -0.26 6.52
CA LYS A 61 -10.11 1.11 6.82
C LYS A 61 -9.10 1.76 7.77
N TYR A 62 -8.92 3.07 7.61
CA TYR A 62 -8.29 3.93 8.60
C TYR A 62 -8.81 5.36 8.43
N GLU A 63 -8.72 6.15 9.50
CA GLU A 63 -9.20 7.53 9.52
C GLU A 63 -8.06 8.52 9.24
N VAL A 64 -8.41 9.62 8.58
CA VAL A 64 -7.55 10.78 8.35
C VAL A 64 -8.30 12.03 8.82
N ASP A 65 -7.72 12.71 9.80
CA ASP A 65 -8.25 13.97 10.30
C ASP A 65 -7.61 15.15 9.56
N THR A 66 -8.45 16.06 9.10
CA THR A 66 -8.06 17.37 8.59
C THR A 66 -8.49 18.43 9.59
N ILE A 67 -7.52 19.18 10.11
CA ILE A 67 -7.79 20.35 10.95
C ILE A 67 -8.06 21.54 10.03
N GLN A 68 -9.28 22.05 10.10
CA GLN A 68 -9.73 23.19 9.32
C GLN A 68 -9.21 24.51 9.90
N LYS A 69 -9.30 25.59 9.12
CA LYS A 69 -8.82 26.93 9.53
C LYS A 69 -9.52 27.47 10.79
N ASP A 70 -10.77 27.06 11.02
CA ASP A 70 -11.56 27.41 12.20
C ASP A 70 -11.28 26.52 13.41
N GLY A 71 -10.34 25.57 13.28
CA GLY A 71 -9.99 24.60 14.32
C GLY A 71 -10.91 23.39 14.38
N SER A 72 -11.95 23.30 13.54
CA SER A 72 -12.79 22.10 13.45
C SER A 72 -12.02 20.93 12.84
N VAL A 73 -12.43 19.71 13.19
CA VAL A 73 -11.84 18.47 12.68
C VAL A 73 -12.81 17.85 11.69
N GLN A 74 -12.32 17.58 10.48
CA GLN A 74 -13.01 16.77 9.50
C GLN A 74 -12.31 15.42 9.37
N THR A 75 -13.01 14.35 9.71
CA THR A 75 -12.50 12.97 9.59
C THR A 75 -12.97 12.33 8.29
N GLU A 76 -12.03 11.79 7.52
CA GLU A 76 -12.27 10.98 6.33
C GLU A 76 -11.88 9.52 6.60
N VAL A 77 -12.73 8.57 6.20
CA VAL A 77 -12.40 7.14 6.23
C VAL A 77 -11.81 6.76 4.88
N VAL A 78 -10.55 6.30 4.91
CA VAL A 78 -9.84 5.83 3.72
C VAL A 78 -9.83 4.31 3.70
N GLU A 79 -10.08 3.74 2.51
CA GLU A 79 -10.14 2.29 2.28
C GLU A 79 -8.98 1.79 1.42
N LEU A 80 -8.39 0.67 1.84
CA LEU A 80 -7.35 -0.08 1.12
C LEU A 80 -7.92 -1.39 0.57
N GLU A 81 -7.43 -1.83 -0.58
CA GLU A 81 -7.79 -3.14 -1.16
C GLU A 81 -7.05 -4.29 -0.49
N ALA A 82 -5.80 -4.06 -0.11
CA ALA A 82 -5.01 -4.97 0.72
C ALA A 82 -3.95 -4.21 1.51
N VAL A 83 -3.49 -4.84 2.59
CA VAL A 83 -2.38 -4.33 3.40
C VAL A 83 -1.51 -5.48 3.89
N GLY A 84 -0.19 -5.26 3.92
CA GLY A 84 0.75 -6.24 4.42
C GLY A 84 2.04 -5.60 4.93
N SER A 85 2.87 -6.40 5.58
CA SER A 85 4.19 -6.00 6.04
C SER A 85 5.27 -6.70 5.22
N LEU A 86 6.33 -5.97 4.88
CA LEU A 86 7.57 -6.49 4.32
C LEU A 86 8.60 -6.79 5.42
N GLY A 87 8.30 -6.44 6.67
CA GLY A 87 9.14 -6.76 7.83
C GLY A 87 9.06 -8.23 8.27
N GLU A 88 8.17 -9.01 7.66
CA GLU A 88 7.98 -10.44 7.90
C GLU A 88 8.24 -11.20 6.58
N ALA A 89 8.93 -12.34 6.65
CA ALA A 89 9.38 -13.08 5.47
C ALA A 89 8.21 -13.56 4.59
N GLU A 90 7.16 -14.06 5.22
CA GLU A 90 5.93 -14.51 4.56
C GLU A 90 5.19 -13.34 3.92
N GLY A 91 5.17 -12.19 4.59
CA GLY A 91 4.59 -10.96 4.07
C GLY A 91 5.32 -10.46 2.83
N ARG A 92 6.66 -10.45 2.87
CA ARG A 92 7.50 -10.13 1.71
C ARG A 92 7.31 -11.11 0.56
N ALA A 93 7.27 -12.41 0.82
CA ALA A 93 7.01 -13.42 -0.21
C ALA A 93 5.64 -13.20 -0.89
N ALA A 94 4.60 -12.92 -0.09
CA ALA A 94 3.27 -12.60 -0.61
C ALA A 94 3.24 -11.29 -1.43
N PHE A 95 4.01 -10.28 -1.02
CA PHE A 95 4.16 -9.02 -1.76
C PHE A 95 4.74 -9.24 -3.15
N LEU A 96 5.79 -10.06 -3.26
CA LEU A 96 6.44 -10.35 -4.55
C LEU A 96 5.56 -11.12 -5.53
N GLN A 97 4.47 -11.73 -5.06
CA GLN A 97 3.47 -12.39 -5.90
C GLN A 97 2.36 -11.43 -6.38
N LEU A 98 2.30 -10.19 -5.88
CA LEU A 98 1.26 -9.23 -6.27
C LEU A 98 1.19 -8.94 -7.78
N PRO A 99 2.29 -8.83 -8.53
CA PRO A 99 2.21 -8.54 -9.96
C PRO A 99 1.36 -9.55 -10.75
N ALA A 100 1.44 -10.84 -10.41
CA ALA A 100 0.61 -11.88 -11.02
C ALA A 100 -0.88 -11.80 -10.62
N LYS A 101 -1.19 -11.14 -9.49
CA LYS A 101 -2.55 -10.97 -8.96
C LYS A 101 -3.19 -9.64 -9.37
N LEU A 102 -2.39 -8.69 -9.86
CA LEU A 102 -2.79 -7.33 -10.22
C LEU A 102 -2.46 -7.05 -11.69
N PRO A 103 -3.18 -7.67 -12.65
CA PRO A 103 -2.91 -7.55 -14.08
C PRO A 103 -3.10 -6.12 -14.62
N LYS A 104 -3.69 -5.22 -13.82
CA LYS A 104 -3.92 -3.81 -14.15
C LYS A 104 -3.03 -2.85 -13.39
N LEU A 105 -2.01 -3.34 -12.67
CA LEU A 105 -1.06 -2.50 -11.93
C LEU A 105 -0.40 -1.45 -12.85
N LYS A 106 -0.51 -0.18 -12.48
CA LYS A 106 0.03 0.96 -13.23
C LYS A 106 0.86 1.91 -12.36
N LEU A 107 0.54 1.98 -11.07
CA LEU A 107 1.09 2.99 -10.17
C LEU A 107 1.85 2.33 -9.03
N ILE A 108 3.07 2.80 -8.80
CA ILE A 108 3.86 2.45 -7.62
C ILE A 108 4.18 3.72 -6.86
N GLY A 109 3.54 3.87 -5.70
CA GLY A 109 3.86 4.91 -4.73
C GLY A 109 5.02 4.44 -3.85
N PHE A 110 6.04 5.27 -3.68
CA PHE A 110 7.19 4.97 -2.83
C PHE A 110 7.34 6.06 -1.77
N GLY A 111 6.88 5.79 -0.56
CA GLY A 111 6.87 6.74 0.55
C GLY A 111 7.72 6.23 1.71
N VAL A 112 9.02 6.27 1.51
CA VAL A 112 10.04 6.06 2.56
C VAL A 112 10.80 7.36 2.78
N THR A 113 11.44 7.50 3.94
CA THR A 113 12.32 8.64 4.21
C THR A 113 13.61 8.53 3.39
N GLU A 114 14.40 9.58 3.37
CA GLU A 114 15.72 9.65 2.72
C GLU A 114 16.61 8.48 3.16
N GLY A 115 16.59 8.13 4.46
CA GLY A 115 17.31 6.98 5.00
C GLY A 115 16.79 5.61 4.53
N GLY A 116 15.62 5.56 3.90
CA GLY A 116 15.09 4.38 3.21
C GLY A 116 15.53 4.28 1.74
N ILE A 117 15.95 5.38 1.12
CA ILE A 117 16.40 5.45 -0.28
C ILE A 117 17.92 5.24 -0.32
N VAL A 118 18.37 4.11 0.20
CA VAL A 118 19.78 3.72 0.23
C VAL A 118 20.00 2.61 -0.78
N LYS A 119 21.06 2.72 -1.60
CA LYS A 119 21.42 1.68 -2.57
C LYS A 119 21.61 0.34 -1.86
N GLY A 120 20.90 -0.70 -2.32
CA GLY A 120 20.92 -2.03 -1.69
C GLY A 120 20.18 -2.09 -0.34
N GLY A 121 19.55 -1.02 0.10
CA GLY A 121 18.70 -1.01 1.28
C GLY A 121 17.41 -1.81 1.05
N PRO A 122 16.80 -2.37 2.11
CA PRO A 122 15.67 -3.30 1.98
C PRO A 122 14.52 -2.77 1.11
N ALA A 123 14.09 -1.52 1.31
CA ALA A 123 12.98 -0.95 0.53
C ALA A 123 13.30 -0.79 -0.96
N VAL A 124 14.57 -0.50 -1.31
CA VAL A 124 15.02 -0.38 -2.70
C VAL A 124 15.14 -1.76 -3.35
N VAL A 125 15.61 -2.76 -2.60
CA VAL A 125 15.66 -4.16 -3.05
C VAL A 125 14.23 -4.68 -3.29
N ASP A 126 13.31 -4.46 -2.36
CA ASP A 126 11.91 -4.86 -2.50
C ASP A 126 11.22 -4.20 -3.70
N LEU A 127 11.49 -2.90 -3.93
CA LEU A 127 11.03 -2.20 -5.13
C LEU A 127 11.63 -2.81 -6.40
N THR A 128 12.92 -3.11 -6.40
CA THR A 128 13.61 -3.68 -7.57
C THR A 128 13.05 -5.05 -7.92
N GLU A 129 12.86 -5.93 -6.93
CA GLU A 129 12.28 -7.26 -7.13
C GLU A 129 10.81 -7.17 -7.55
N LEU A 130 10.02 -6.25 -6.98
CA LEU A 130 8.65 -6.00 -7.43
C LEU A 130 8.65 -5.60 -8.91
N LEU A 131 9.49 -4.64 -9.32
CA LEU A 131 9.57 -4.17 -10.71
C LEU A 131 9.98 -5.30 -11.67
N TYR A 132 10.93 -6.14 -11.27
CA TYR A 132 11.31 -7.32 -12.05
C TYR A 132 10.13 -8.30 -12.19
N ASN A 133 9.38 -8.54 -11.12
CA ASN A 133 8.20 -9.40 -11.18
C ASN A 133 7.06 -8.78 -12.00
N CYS A 134 6.91 -7.45 -11.99
CA CYS A 134 6.02 -6.76 -12.93
C CYS A 134 6.45 -6.97 -14.37
N PHE A 135 7.74 -6.79 -14.68
CA PHE A 135 8.28 -6.99 -16.02
C PHE A 135 8.08 -8.42 -16.54
N THR A 136 8.14 -9.42 -15.66
CA THR A 136 7.94 -10.83 -16.05
C THR A 136 6.46 -11.24 -16.12
N ALA A 137 5.60 -10.67 -15.28
CA ALA A 137 4.19 -11.08 -15.17
C ALA A 137 3.22 -10.22 -16.00
N LEU A 138 3.57 -8.97 -16.30
CA LEU A 138 2.71 -8.03 -17.00
C LEU A 138 3.23 -7.86 -18.45
N PRO A 139 2.38 -8.11 -19.47
CA PRO A 139 2.76 -8.03 -20.88
C PRO A 139 2.93 -6.60 -21.39
#